data_AF-A0A1J3HIL8-F1
#
_entry.id   AF-A0A1J3HIL8-F1
#
_cell.length_a   1.000
_cell.length_b   1.000
_cell.length_c   1.000
_cell.angle_alpha   90.00
_cell.angle_beta   90.00
_cell.angle_gamma   90.00
#
_symmetry.space_group_name_H-M   'P 1'
#
loop_
_entity.id
_entity.type
_entity.pdbx_description
1 polymer ?
#
loop_
_entity_poly.entity_id
_entity_poly.type
_entity_poly.pdbx_seq_one_letter_code
_entity_poly.pdbx_strand_id
1 'polypeptide(L)'
;FLGNNTLNGSLPTQKRQSLSNIDVSYNSLSGTLPSWVSLPNLKLNLVANNFTLELDNRVLSGLRCMQKNFPCNRGKGIYSDFSINCGGPEIRSVTGARFEKEDEDLGPASFVVSAAQRWAASSVGLFAGSSNNTYIVNSQSQFINTSNSELFQSARLSPSSLRYYGLGLENGGYTVTLQFAEIQIRGSNSWTAVGRRRFDIYVQGRLVEKDFDVRRTAGDSTVRAVEREYKTNVSENYLEIHLFWAGKGTCCIPIQGAYGPLISAVSAKPDFTPTVGNKPPSKGKNMTGTIVGVVVGLALLSIFAGVVIFIIRKRRKRYTDDEEILNMDVKPYTFTYSELKSATQDFDPSNKLGEGGFGPVYKGKLNDGREVAVKLLSVGSRQGKGQFVAEIVAISAVQHRNLVKLYGCCYEGDHRL
;
A
#
# COMPACT_ATOMS: atom_id res chain seq x y z
N PHE A 1 -27.21 -24.80 -4.25
CA PHE A 1 -27.50 -24.17 -2.96
C PHE A 1 -27.98 -25.27 -2.03
N LEU A 2 -27.13 -25.65 -1.07
CA LEU A 2 -27.34 -26.73 -0.11
C LEU A 2 -27.06 -26.21 1.31
N GLY A 3 -27.19 -24.90 1.55
CA GLY A 3 -27.04 -24.34 2.87
C GLY A 3 -28.15 -24.75 3.83
N ASN A 4 -27.89 -24.69 5.13
CA ASN A 4 -28.84 -24.99 6.20
C ASN A 4 -29.40 -26.43 6.16
N ASN A 5 -28.53 -27.40 5.91
CA ASN A 5 -28.84 -28.83 5.86
C ASN A 5 -28.05 -29.59 6.95
N THR A 6 -28.15 -30.92 6.94
CA THR A 6 -27.41 -31.82 7.85
C THR A 6 -26.24 -32.51 7.15
N LEU A 7 -25.66 -31.92 6.11
CA LEU A 7 -24.56 -32.52 5.36
C LEU A 7 -23.30 -32.62 6.24
N ASN A 8 -22.57 -33.72 6.12
CA ASN A 8 -21.33 -33.99 6.85
C ASN A 8 -20.26 -34.59 5.92
N GLY A 9 -19.04 -34.74 6.43
CA GLY A 9 -17.90 -35.22 5.66
C GLY A 9 -17.17 -34.10 4.91
N SER A 10 -16.32 -34.47 3.95
CA SER A 10 -15.48 -33.53 3.20
C SER A 10 -16.12 -33.05 1.92
N LEU A 11 -15.68 -31.88 1.44
CA LEU A 11 -15.98 -31.44 0.08
C LEU A 11 -15.35 -32.42 -0.94
N PRO A 12 -16.02 -32.69 -2.07
CA PRO A 12 -15.46 -33.50 -3.13
C PRO A 12 -14.15 -32.91 -3.68
N THR A 13 -13.20 -33.78 -4.05
CA THR A 13 -11.91 -33.35 -4.62
C THR A 13 -12.04 -32.72 -6.01
N GLN A 14 -13.13 -33.02 -6.72
CA GLN A 14 -13.43 -32.50 -8.05
C GLN A 14 -14.82 -31.85 -8.09
N LYS A 15 -14.98 -30.85 -8.97
CA LYS A 15 -16.28 -30.27 -9.30
C LYS A 15 -16.42 -30.14 -10.81
N ARG A 16 -17.66 -30.06 -11.29
CA ARG A 16 -17.94 -29.71 -12.69
C ARG A 16 -17.53 -28.26 -12.96
N GLN A 17 -16.98 -28.00 -14.14
CA GLN A 17 -16.56 -26.64 -14.53
C GLN A 17 -17.74 -25.66 -14.59
N SER A 18 -18.93 -26.11 -15.01
CA SER A 18 -20.14 -25.29 -15.06
C SER A 18 -20.70 -24.89 -13.69
N LEU A 19 -20.21 -25.47 -12.59
CA LEU A 19 -20.65 -25.12 -11.25
C LEU A 19 -19.91 -23.88 -10.76
N SER A 20 -20.55 -22.71 -10.89
CA SER A 20 -20.00 -21.40 -10.54
C SER A 20 -20.50 -20.82 -9.21
N ASN A 21 -21.65 -21.29 -8.72
CA ASN A 21 -22.25 -20.83 -7.47
C ASN A 21 -22.48 -22.03 -6.55
N ILE A 22 -21.80 -22.04 -5.40
CA ILE A 22 -21.87 -23.13 -4.43
C ILE A 22 -22.15 -22.52 -3.06
N ASP A 23 -23.26 -22.91 -2.46
CA ASP A 23 -23.56 -22.62 -1.07
C ASP A 23 -23.74 -23.95 -0.36
N VAL A 24 -22.95 -24.15 0.68
CA VAL A 24 -23.04 -25.28 1.62
C VAL A 24 -22.93 -24.76 3.07
N SER A 25 -23.30 -23.50 3.28
CA SER A 25 -23.25 -22.86 4.59
C SER A 25 -24.17 -23.57 5.60
N TYR A 26 -23.90 -23.46 6.90
CA TYR A 26 -24.75 -24.05 7.95
C TYR A 26 -24.97 -25.56 7.77
N ASN A 27 -23.87 -26.30 7.72
CA ASN A 27 -23.86 -27.76 7.67
C ASN A 27 -22.89 -28.26 8.77
N SER A 28 -22.43 -29.50 8.65
CA SER A 28 -21.36 -30.08 9.47
C SER A 28 -20.23 -30.64 8.61
N LEU A 29 -19.94 -29.99 7.47
CA LEU A 29 -18.83 -30.36 6.60
C LEU A 29 -17.49 -30.09 7.30
N SER A 30 -16.48 -30.90 7.01
CA SER A 30 -15.18 -30.86 7.67
C SER A 30 -14.05 -31.30 6.74
N GLY A 31 -12.80 -31.24 7.21
CA GLY A 31 -11.63 -31.64 6.43
C GLY A 31 -10.99 -30.47 5.67
N THR A 32 -10.06 -30.77 4.76
CA THR A 32 -9.31 -29.76 4.01
C THR A 32 -10.10 -29.22 2.83
N LEU A 33 -9.84 -27.96 2.46
CA LEU A 33 -10.47 -27.34 1.30
C LEU A 33 -9.81 -27.84 0.01
N PRO A 34 -10.57 -28.33 -0.98
CA PRO A 34 -10.02 -28.77 -2.26
C PRO A 34 -9.54 -27.57 -3.08
N SER A 35 -8.58 -27.80 -3.98
CA SER A 35 -7.92 -26.74 -4.77
C SER A 35 -8.87 -25.93 -5.65
N TRP A 36 -10.01 -26.50 -6.04
CA TRP A 36 -10.99 -25.79 -6.86
C TRP A 36 -11.68 -24.63 -6.15
N VAL A 37 -11.60 -24.55 -4.81
CA VAL A 37 -12.12 -23.43 -4.02
C VAL A 37 -11.43 -22.11 -4.40
N SER A 38 -10.21 -22.19 -4.91
CA SER A 38 -9.40 -21.05 -5.33
C SER A 38 -9.58 -20.64 -6.79
N LEU A 39 -10.50 -21.29 -7.52
CA LEU A 39 -10.72 -20.95 -8.92
C LEU A 39 -11.35 -19.56 -9.07
N PRO A 40 -10.92 -18.79 -10.08
CA PRO A 40 -11.54 -17.51 -10.38
C PRO A 40 -13.01 -17.69 -10.77
N ASN A 41 -13.83 -16.65 -10.55
CA ASN A 41 -15.26 -16.60 -10.88
C ASN A 41 -16.14 -17.61 -10.12
N LEU A 42 -15.61 -18.32 -9.12
CA LEU A 42 -16.40 -19.15 -8.22
C LEU A 42 -16.98 -18.29 -7.09
N LYS A 43 -18.30 -18.33 -6.91
CA LYS A 43 -18.99 -17.79 -5.74
C LYS A 43 -19.26 -18.92 -4.78
N LEU A 44 -18.68 -18.82 -3.58
CA LEU A 44 -18.66 -19.89 -2.60
C LEU A 44 -19.07 -19.39 -1.22
N ASN A 45 -20.04 -20.07 -0.61
CA ASN A 45 -20.42 -19.84 0.78
C ASN A 45 -20.20 -21.11 1.62
N LEU A 46 -19.24 -21.04 2.54
CA LEU A 46 -18.83 -22.13 3.44
C LEU A 46 -19.12 -21.84 4.92
N VAL A 47 -19.81 -20.74 5.23
CA VAL A 47 -20.05 -20.27 6.61
C VAL A 47 -20.65 -21.37 7.48
N ALA A 48 -20.30 -21.40 8.77
CA ALA A 48 -20.82 -22.33 9.77
C ALA A 48 -20.60 -23.82 9.41
N ASN A 49 -19.36 -24.15 9.04
CA ASN A 49 -18.84 -25.52 8.88
C ASN A 49 -17.57 -25.74 9.74
N ASN A 50 -16.98 -26.93 9.69
CA ASN A 50 -15.83 -27.36 10.52
C ASN A 50 -14.59 -27.69 9.66
N PHE A 51 -14.27 -26.86 8.67
CA PHE A 51 -13.11 -27.06 7.79
C PHE A 51 -11.78 -26.81 8.51
N THR A 52 -10.78 -27.59 8.14
CA THR A 52 -9.39 -27.38 8.54
C THR A 52 -8.78 -26.35 7.59
N LEU A 53 -8.43 -25.18 8.13
CA LEU A 53 -7.88 -24.07 7.35
C LEU A 53 -6.37 -23.96 7.58
N GLU A 54 -5.60 -24.09 6.50
CA GLU A 54 -4.18 -23.80 6.52
C GLU A 54 -3.93 -22.29 6.62
N LEU A 55 -2.78 -21.89 7.20
CA LEU A 55 -2.50 -20.51 7.61
C LEU A 55 -2.50 -19.47 6.47
N ASP A 56 -2.43 -19.89 5.20
CA ASP A 56 -2.22 -18.99 4.06
C ASP A 56 -3.39 -18.95 3.06
N ASN A 57 -4.61 -19.23 3.52
CA ASN A 57 -5.80 -19.13 2.67
C ASN A 57 -6.25 -17.68 2.45
N ARG A 58 -5.47 -16.93 1.66
CA ARG A 58 -5.84 -15.59 1.14
C ARG A 58 -7.14 -15.59 0.34
N VAL A 59 -7.52 -16.75 -0.18
CA VAL A 59 -8.68 -16.97 -1.06
C VAL A 59 -10.01 -16.74 -0.35
N LEU A 60 -10.13 -17.10 0.94
CA LEU A 60 -11.36 -16.95 1.72
C LEU A 60 -11.06 -16.20 3.02
N SER A 61 -10.68 -14.91 2.86
CA SER A 61 -10.40 -14.01 3.97
C SER A 61 -11.55 -14.03 4.99
N GLY A 62 -11.21 -14.26 6.26
CA GLY A 62 -12.20 -14.28 7.34
C GLY A 62 -12.96 -15.60 7.53
N LEU A 63 -12.80 -16.61 6.65
CA LEU A 63 -13.47 -17.92 6.80
C LEU A 63 -13.19 -18.58 8.14
N ARG A 64 -12.00 -18.34 8.72
CA ARG A 64 -11.65 -18.80 10.07
C ARG A 64 -12.62 -18.29 11.13
N CYS A 65 -13.06 -17.04 11.02
CA CYS A 65 -14.06 -16.46 11.91
C CYS A 65 -15.47 -16.95 11.61
N MET A 66 -15.70 -17.43 10.40
CA MET A 66 -17.00 -17.93 9.94
C MET A 66 -17.08 -19.46 9.96
N GLN A 67 -16.19 -20.14 10.67
CA GLN A 67 -16.38 -21.56 11.03
C GLN A 67 -17.56 -21.71 12.00
N LYS A 68 -17.95 -22.96 12.26
CA LYS A 68 -19.00 -23.30 13.21
C LYS A 68 -18.72 -22.65 14.56
N ASN A 69 -19.78 -22.08 15.14
CA ASN A 69 -19.76 -21.32 16.39
C ASN A 69 -18.90 -20.03 16.37
N PHE A 70 -18.41 -19.58 15.21
CA PHE A 70 -17.74 -18.27 15.06
C PHE A 70 -16.58 -18.03 16.06
N PRO A 71 -15.45 -18.74 15.92
CA PRO A 71 -14.43 -18.82 16.97
C PRO A 71 -13.58 -17.56 17.18
N CYS A 72 -13.68 -16.55 16.30
CA CYS A 72 -12.87 -15.34 16.41
C CYS A 72 -13.30 -14.48 17.59
N ASN A 73 -12.31 -13.87 18.26
CA ASN A 73 -12.52 -12.88 19.32
C ASN A 73 -13.36 -13.38 20.51
N ARG A 74 -13.34 -14.70 20.78
CA ARG A 74 -14.00 -15.34 21.93
C ARG A 74 -13.32 -15.01 23.27
N GLY A 75 -14.05 -15.19 24.36
CA GLY A 75 -13.59 -14.99 25.73
C GLY A 75 -14.15 -13.69 26.32
N LYS A 76 -13.27 -12.74 26.64
CA LYS A 76 -13.67 -11.45 27.23
C LYS A 76 -14.46 -10.54 26.28
N GLY A 77 -14.48 -10.84 24.97
CA GLY A 77 -14.97 -9.92 23.95
C GLY A 77 -13.98 -8.77 23.70
N ILE A 78 -14.12 -8.13 22.55
CA ILE A 78 -13.32 -6.98 22.12
C ILE A 78 -14.23 -5.78 21.86
N TYR A 79 -15.44 -6.07 21.38
CA TYR A 79 -16.40 -5.07 20.93
C TYR A 79 -17.60 -5.03 21.85
N SER A 80 -18.08 -3.82 22.11
CA SER A 80 -19.31 -3.64 22.88
C SER A 80 -20.52 -3.49 21.98
N ASP A 81 -20.33 -3.03 20.74
CA ASP A 81 -21.38 -2.74 19.77
C ASP A 81 -20.88 -2.98 18.34
N PHE A 82 -21.81 -3.00 17.39
CA PHE A 82 -21.49 -2.88 15.97
C PHE A 82 -22.62 -2.17 15.23
N SER A 83 -22.30 -1.56 14.10
CA SER A 83 -23.25 -0.86 13.22
C SER A 83 -22.78 -0.97 11.76
N ILE A 84 -23.68 -1.35 10.86
CA ILE A 84 -23.41 -1.71 9.47
C ILE A 84 -24.35 -0.93 8.55
N ASN A 85 -23.80 -0.25 7.55
CA ASN A 85 -24.59 0.31 6.44
C ASN A 85 -24.70 -0.73 5.32
N CYS A 86 -25.83 -1.43 5.27
CA CYS A 86 -26.04 -2.60 4.42
C CYS A 86 -26.18 -2.21 2.94
N GLY A 87 -25.27 -2.66 2.09
CA GLY A 87 -25.21 -2.28 0.68
C GLY A 87 -24.71 -0.85 0.45
N GLY A 88 -24.12 -0.19 1.45
CA GLY A 88 -23.73 1.21 1.38
C GLY A 88 -22.33 1.51 1.90
N PRO A 89 -21.81 2.72 1.62
CA PRO A 89 -20.50 3.16 2.10
C PRO A 89 -20.50 3.43 3.61
N GLU A 90 -19.34 3.74 4.17
CA GLU A 90 -19.23 4.12 5.58
C GLU A 90 -19.90 5.49 5.78
N ILE A 91 -20.77 5.57 6.79
CA ILE A 91 -21.52 6.79 7.11
C ILE A 91 -21.49 7.01 8.62
N ARG A 92 -21.53 8.28 9.04
CA ARG A 92 -21.75 8.68 10.43
C ARG A 92 -23.16 9.21 10.56
N SER A 93 -23.90 8.67 11.52
CA SER A 93 -25.22 9.21 11.88
C SER A 93 -25.09 10.62 12.47
N VAL A 94 -26.20 11.35 12.52
CA VAL A 94 -26.31 12.66 13.19
C VAL A 94 -25.91 12.61 14.67
N THR A 95 -26.04 11.45 15.31
CA THR A 95 -25.64 11.22 16.71
C THR A 95 -24.15 10.86 16.87
N GLY A 96 -23.40 10.80 15.76
CA GLY A 96 -21.98 10.47 15.74
C GLY A 96 -21.67 8.97 15.67
N ALA A 97 -22.67 8.09 15.78
CA ALA A 97 -22.47 6.64 15.62
C ALA A 97 -21.98 6.32 14.20
N ARG A 98 -20.92 5.52 14.11
CA ARG A 98 -20.28 5.11 12.85
C ARG A 98 -20.91 3.82 12.34
N PHE A 99 -21.49 3.85 11.16
CA PHE A 99 -21.94 2.68 10.42
C PHE A 99 -20.83 2.26 9.46
N GLU A 100 -20.25 1.09 9.70
CA GLU A 100 -19.20 0.53 8.85
C GLU A 100 -19.78 0.16 7.48
N LYS A 101 -18.97 0.34 6.44
CA LYS A 101 -19.38 0.07 5.06
C LYS A 101 -19.64 -1.41 4.81
N GLU A 102 -20.61 -1.70 3.96
CA GLU A 102 -20.94 -3.04 3.49
C GLU A 102 -21.35 -2.96 2.01
N ASP A 103 -20.48 -2.36 1.20
CA ASP A 103 -20.69 -1.98 -0.20
C ASP A 103 -20.21 -3.03 -1.22
N GLU A 104 -19.69 -4.18 -0.76
CA GLU A 104 -19.20 -5.25 -1.63
C GLU A 104 -20.33 -6.05 -2.29
N ASP A 105 -20.18 -6.40 -3.57
CA ASP A 105 -21.14 -7.29 -4.23
C ASP A 105 -20.91 -8.75 -3.83
N LEU A 106 -21.69 -9.21 -2.84
CA LEU A 106 -21.68 -10.58 -2.35
C LEU A 106 -22.19 -11.59 -3.38
N GLY A 107 -22.95 -11.17 -4.39
CA GLY A 107 -23.47 -12.10 -5.38
C GLY A 107 -24.37 -13.21 -4.79
N PRO A 108 -24.49 -14.35 -5.51
CA PRO A 108 -25.45 -15.41 -5.17
C PRO A 108 -25.03 -16.33 -4.02
N ALA A 109 -23.75 -16.43 -3.72
CA ALA A 109 -23.25 -17.30 -2.65
C ALA A 109 -21.91 -16.75 -2.18
N SER A 110 -21.95 -15.92 -1.14
CA SER A 110 -20.73 -15.37 -0.55
C SER A 110 -20.95 -14.91 0.88
N PHE A 111 -19.84 -14.63 1.53
CA PHE A 111 -19.78 -13.96 2.82
C PHE A 111 -18.64 -12.95 2.81
N VAL A 112 -18.72 -11.98 3.71
CA VAL A 112 -17.67 -10.99 3.96
C VAL A 112 -17.47 -10.87 5.45
N VAL A 113 -16.22 -10.66 5.87
CA VAL A 113 -15.86 -10.38 7.26
C VAL A 113 -15.16 -9.04 7.28
N SER A 114 -15.57 -8.15 8.19
CA SER A 114 -14.96 -6.83 8.29
C SER A 114 -13.47 -6.91 8.59
N ALA A 115 -12.70 -5.91 8.16
CA ALA A 115 -11.25 -5.90 8.37
C ALA A 115 -10.86 -5.96 9.85
N ALA A 116 -11.71 -5.40 10.71
CA ALA A 116 -11.58 -5.47 12.17
C ALA A 116 -12.01 -6.83 12.74
N GLN A 117 -12.68 -7.70 11.98
CA GLN A 117 -13.34 -8.91 12.46
C GLN A 117 -14.38 -8.60 13.55
N ARG A 118 -15.03 -7.44 13.45
CA ARG A 118 -16.11 -7.00 14.36
C ARG A 118 -17.47 -7.49 13.89
N TRP A 119 -17.66 -7.60 12.59
CA TRP A 119 -18.91 -8.05 12.01
C TRP A 119 -18.66 -8.84 10.73
N ALA A 120 -19.67 -9.56 10.30
CA ALA A 120 -19.68 -10.26 9.01
C ALA A 120 -21.08 -10.22 8.39
N ALA A 121 -21.15 -10.50 7.09
CA ALA A 121 -22.40 -10.68 6.38
C ALA A 121 -22.32 -11.90 5.45
N SER A 122 -23.47 -12.52 5.15
CA SER A 122 -23.58 -13.65 4.25
C SER A 122 -24.85 -13.51 3.41
N SER A 123 -24.73 -13.69 2.10
CA SER A 123 -25.85 -13.64 1.15
C SER A 123 -25.94 -14.94 0.35
N VAL A 124 -27.17 -15.44 0.19
CA VAL A 124 -27.44 -16.70 -0.51
C VAL A 124 -28.65 -16.61 -1.43
N GLY A 125 -28.48 -17.15 -2.63
CA GLY A 125 -29.51 -17.49 -3.60
C GLY A 125 -29.35 -16.75 -4.93
N LEU A 126 -30.13 -17.15 -5.93
CA LEU A 126 -30.17 -16.54 -7.26
C LEU A 126 -31.60 -16.07 -7.56
N PHE A 127 -31.78 -14.89 -8.16
CA PHE A 127 -33.13 -14.45 -8.55
C PHE A 127 -33.62 -15.25 -9.76
N ALA A 128 -34.76 -15.90 -9.62
CA ALA A 128 -35.36 -16.70 -10.68
C ALA A 128 -35.77 -15.81 -11.86
N GLY A 129 -35.40 -16.22 -13.07
CA GLY A 129 -35.75 -15.54 -14.32
C GLY A 129 -34.91 -14.30 -14.64
N SER A 130 -34.14 -13.74 -13.70
CA SER A 130 -33.32 -12.56 -13.96
C SER A 130 -32.01 -12.89 -14.66
N SER A 131 -31.72 -12.17 -15.75
CA SER A 131 -30.42 -12.18 -16.42
C SER A 131 -29.41 -11.24 -15.77
N ASN A 132 -29.87 -10.25 -14.99
CA ASN A 132 -29.05 -9.23 -14.32
C ASN A 132 -29.37 -9.19 -12.83
N ASN A 133 -28.72 -10.07 -12.05
CA ASN A 133 -28.90 -10.14 -10.61
C ASN A 133 -28.21 -8.97 -9.91
N THR A 134 -28.97 -8.21 -9.10
CA THR A 134 -28.45 -7.12 -8.27
C THR A 134 -28.67 -7.44 -6.80
N TYR A 135 -27.63 -7.30 -5.98
CA TYR A 135 -27.67 -7.59 -4.54
C TYR A 135 -27.58 -6.34 -3.68
N ILE A 136 -27.49 -5.18 -4.31
CA ILE A 136 -27.52 -3.85 -3.71
C ILE A 136 -28.46 -3.00 -4.55
N VAL A 137 -29.34 -2.25 -3.90
CA VAL A 137 -30.20 -1.25 -4.53
C VAL A 137 -29.97 0.11 -3.91
N ASN A 138 -30.03 1.13 -4.76
CA ASN A 138 -29.82 2.51 -4.37
C ASN A 138 -31.06 3.36 -4.68
N SER A 139 -31.23 4.43 -3.92
CA SER A 139 -32.27 5.43 -4.06
C SER A 139 -31.68 6.82 -3.89
N GLN A 140 -32.21 7.78 -4.64
CA GLN A 140 -31.93 9.21 -4.44
C GLN A 140 -33.01 9.90 -3.58
N SER A 141 -33.99 9.13 -3.10
CA SER A 141 -35.09 9.65 -2.28
C SER A 141 -34.60 10.11 -0.91
N GLN A 142 -35.26 11.14 -0.40
CA GLN A 142 -35.16 11.50 1.02
C GLN A 142 -36.17 10.69 1.82
N PHE A 143 -35.72 10.10 2.93
CA PHE A 143 -36.56 9.27 3.78
C PHE A 143 -37.03 10.05 5.00
N ILE A 144 -38.35 10.02 5.23
CA ILE A 144 -39.00 10.58 6.42
C ILE A 144 -39.01 9.55 7.56
N ASN A 145 -39.37 10.00 8.77
CA ASN A 145 -39.36 9.19 9.99
C ASN A 145 -37.95 8.72 10.40
N THR A 146 -36.93 9.48 10.00
CA THR A 146 -35.53 9.30 10.37
C THR A 146 -34.80 10.63 10.31
N SER A 147 -33.78 10.81 11.16
CA SER A 147 -32.81 11.91 11.06
C SER A 147 -31.62 11.57 10.17
N ASN A 148 -31.49 10.32 9.72
CA ASN A 148 -30.36 9.78 8.97
C ASN A 148 -30.82 9.27 7.60
N SER A 149 -31.41 10.15 6.77
CA SER A 149 -31.99 9.79 5.47
C SER A 149 -31.01 9.03 4.56
N GLU A 150 -29.74 9.42 4.58
CA GLU A 150 -28.65 8.82 3.79
C GLU A 150 -28.46 7.32 4.06
N LEU A 151 -28.76 6.84 5.28
CA LEU A 151 -28.64 5.43 5.65
C LEU A 151 -29.67 4.55 4.92
N PHE A 152 -30.79 5.14 4.48
CA PHE A 152 -31.89 4.44 3.79
C PHE A 152 -31.80 4.58 2.27
N GLN A 153 -30.79 5.29 1.76
CA GLN A 153 -30.55 5.44 0.32
C GLN A 153 -29.91 4.21 -0.32
N SER A 154 -29.35 3.31 0.49
CA SER A 154 -28.86 2.00 0.06
C SER A 154 -29.56 0.89 0.81
N ALA A 155 -29.69 -0.28 0.19
CA ALA A 155 -30.07 -1.49 0.87
C ALA A 155 -29.44 -2.73 0.22
N ARG A 156 -29.06 -3.70 1.05
CA ARG A 156 -28.70 -5.04 0.59
C ARG A 156 -29.95 -5.87 0.35
N LEU A 157 -29.89 -6.66 -0.73
CA LEU A 157 -30.89 -7.65 -1.13
C LEU A 157 -30.33 -9.05 -1.12
N SER A 158 -31.21 -10.04 -0.93
CA SER A 158 -30.94 -11.42 -1.30
C SER A 158 -32.24 -12.12 -1.70
N PRO A 159 -32.20 -13.04 -2.67
CA PRO A 159 -33.38 -13.82 -3.05
C PRO A 159 -33.77 -14.87 -2.02
N SER A 160 -32.86 -15.34 -1.17
CA SER A 160 -33.17 -16.42 -0.20
C SER A 160 -32.81 -16.07 1.23
N SER A 161 -31.54 -15.75 1.51
CA SER A 161 -31.09 -15.57 2.89
C SER A 161 -30.04 -14.47 2.98
N LEU A 162 -30.29 -13.49 3.86
CA LEU A 162 -29.28 -12.56 4.37
C LEU A 162 -29.00 -12.85 5.82
N ARG A 163 -27.72 -12.96 6.18
CA ARG A 163 -27.29 -13.07 7.56
C ARG A 163 -26.28 -12.00 7.89
N TYR A 164 -26.40 -11.44 9.09
CA TYR A 164 -25.45 -10.49 9.67
C TYR A 164 -24.96 -11.02 11.01
N TYR A 165 -23.70 -10.77 11.30
CA TYR A 165 -23.04 -11.26 12.50
C TYR A 165 -22.33 -10.12 13.20
N GLY A 166 -22.55 -10.00 14.51
CA GLY A 166 -21.59 -9.33 15.40
C GLY A 166 -20.60 -10.38 15.91
N LEU A 167 -19.30 -10.13 15.78
CA LEU A 167 -18.22 -11.05 16.13
C LEU A 167 -17.36 -10.44 17.23
N GLY A 168 -17.02 -11.22 18.26
CA GLY A 168 -16.21 -10.74 19.37
C GLY A 168 -16.90 -9.73 20.28
N LEU A 169 -18.22 -9.80 20.38
CA LEU A 169 -19.01 -8.97 21.28
C LEU A 169 -18.79 -9.37 22.74
N GLU A 170 -18.86 -8.41 23.66
CA GLU A 170 -18.97 -8.70 25.09
C GLU A 170 -20.28 -9.45 25.36
N ASN A 171 -20.24 -10.45 26.24
CA ASN A 171 -21.44 -11.22 26.55
C ASN A 171 -22.39 -10.40 27.43
N GLY A 172 -23.68 -10.41 27.11
CA GLY A 172 -24.68 -9.65 27.85
C GLY A 172 -25.98 -9.46 27.08
N GLY A 173 -26.85 -8.60 27.60
CA GLY A 173 -28.09 -8.19 26.95
C GLY A 173 -27.83 -7.12 25.88
N TYR A 174 -28.49 -7.25 24.75
CA TYR A 174 -28.35 -6.38 23.59
C TYR A 174 -29.71 -5.97 23.03
N THR A 175 -29.81 -4.72 22.63
CA THR A 175 -30.86 -4.23 21.75
C THR A 175 -30.34 -4.21 20.31
N VAL A 176 -30.93 -5.06 19.46
CA VAL A 176 -30.68 -5.14 18.02
C VAL A 176 -31.66 -4.23 17.29
N THR A 177 -31.14 -3.28 16.53
CA THR A 177 -31.94 -2.36 15.71
C THR A 177 -31.74 -2.69 14.24
N LEU A 178 -32.83 -3.06 13.56
CA LEU A 178 -32.90 -3.34 12.14
C LEU A 178 -33.64 -2.20 11.42
N GLN A 179 -33.02 -1.66 10.38
CA GLN A 179 -33.50 -0.47 9.68
C GLN A 179 -33.75 -0.76 8.21
N PHE A 180 -34.94 -0.42 7.75
CA PHE A 180 -35.48 -0.82 6.45
C PHE A 180 -36.10 0.35 5.69
N ALA A 181 -35.98 0.31 4.36
CA ALA A 181 -36.74 1.13 3.44
C ALA A 181 -37.02 0.35 2.14
N GLU A 182 -38.26 0.31 1.68
CA GLU A 182 -38.57 -0.35 0.39
C GLU A 182 -38.18 0.56 -0.78
N ILE A 183 -37.06 0.23 -1.42
CA ILE A 183 -36.45 1.03 -2.50
C ILE A 183 -36.88 0.57 -3.91
N GLN A 184 -37.19 -0.72 -4.06
CA GLN A 184 -37.41 -1.36 -5.37
C GLN A 184 -38.90 -1.40 -5.72
N ILE A 185 -39.76 -1.79 -4.78
CA ILE A 185 -41.23 -1.88 -4.96
C ILE A 185 -41.87 -0.54 -4.61
N ARG A 186 -41.72 0.42 -5.51
CA ARG A 186 -42.28 1.76 -5.34
C ARG A 186 -43.78 1.79 -5.65
N GLY A 187 -44.50 2.56 -4.86
CA GLY A 187 -45.87 3.00 -5.09
C GLY A 187 -45.91 3.99 -6.26
N SER A 188 -46.69 3.63 -7.26
CA SER A 188 -47.10 4.45 -8.40
C SER A 188 -48.57 4.15 -8.68
N ASN A 189 -49.22 4.90 -9.56
CA ASN A 189 -50.60 4.63 -9.98
C ASN A 189 -50.68 3.43 -10.98
N SER A 190 -49.72 2.50 -10.93
CA SER A 190 -49.57 1.39 -11.87
C SER A 190 -49.52 0.04 -11.16
N TRP A 191 -49.62 -1.05 -11.93
CA TRP A 191 -49.53 -2.44 -11.46
C TRP A 191 -48.23 -2.73 -10.70
N THR A 192 -47.16 -1.96 -10.94
CA THR A 192 -45.88 -2.06 -10.21
C THR A 192 -46.04 -1.89 -8.70
N ALA A 193 -47.06 -1.14 -8.27
CA ALA A 193 -47.36 -0.89 -6.87
C ALA A 193 -48.05 -2.07 -6.17
N VAL A 194 -48.44 -3.14 -6.87
CA VAL A 194 -49.07 -4.32 -6.23
C VAL A 194 -48.04 -5.35 -5.77
N GLY A 195 -46.75 -5.10 -6.02
CA GLY A 195 -45.65 -5.95 -5.55
C GLY A 195 -45.66 -6.09 -4.02
N ARG A 196 -45.32 -7.28 -3.53
CA ARG A 196 -45.28 -7.60 -2.10
C ARG A 196 -43.96 -8.28 -1.78
N ARG A 197 -43.21 -7.71 -0.84
CA ARG A 197 -41.99 -8.31 -0.29
C ARG A 197 -42.27 -8.80 1.13
N ARG A 198 -42.03 -10.08 1.38
CA ARG A 198 -42.25 -10.70 2.69
C ARG A 198 -41.11 -11.63 3.04
N PHE A 199 -40.58 -11.50 4.24
CA PHE A 199 -39.52 -12.35 4.76
C PHE A 199 -39.63 -12.49 6.27
N ASP A 200 -39.05 -13.54 6.81
CA ASP A 200 -39.00 -13.79 8.25
C ASP A 200 -37.73 -13.15 8.83
N ILE A 201 -37.81 -12.69 10.08
CA ILE A 201 -36.69 -12.14 10.84
C ILE A 201 -36.40 -13.06 12.01
N TYR A 202 -35.15 -13.50 12.10
CA TYR A 202 -34.61 -14.27 13.21
C TYR A 202 -33.48 -13.48 13.88
N VAL A 203 -33.46 -13.49 15.21
CA VAL A 203 -32.38 -12.92 16.02
C VAL A 203 -31.92 -13.98 17.01
N GLN A 204 -30.63 -14.31 17.01
CA GLN A 204 -30.06 -15.41 17.79
C GLN A 204 -30.84 -16.73 17.60
N GLY A 205 -31.21 -17.05 16.35
CA GLY A 205 -31.96 -18.25 15.99
C GLY A 205 -33.46 -18.23 16.33
N ARG A 206 -33.95 -17.24 17.09
CA ARG A 206 -35.38 -17.11 17.43
C ARG A 206 -36.12 -16.32 16.36
N LEU A 207 -37.24 -16.86 15.85
CA LEU A 207 -38.17 -16.12 14.99
C LEU A 207 -38.81 -14.97 15.77
N VAL A 208 -38.52 -13.72 15.38
CA VAL A 208 -39.04 -12.52 16.04
C VAL A 208 -40.16 -11.84 15.27
N GLU A 209 -40.15 -11.92 13.94
CA GLU A 209 -41.22 -11.41 13.09
C GLU A 209 -41.38 -12.33 11.87
N LYS A 210 -42.61 -12.80 11.62
CA LYS A 210 -42.93 -13.69 10.49
C LYS A 210 -43.63 -12.90 9.39
N ASP A 211 -43.32 -13.21 8.13
CA ASP A 211 -43.90 -12.55 6.96
C ASP A 211 -43.80 -11.01 6.99
N PHE A 212 -42.69 -10.49 7.54
CA PHE A 212 -42.45 -9.05 7.68
C PHE A 212 -42.51 -8.34 6.33
N ASP A 213 -43.29 -7.26 6.28
CA ASP A 213 -43.59 -6.47 5.09
C ASP A 213 -43.23 -5.02 5.39
N VAL A 214 -42.08 -4.57 4.85
CA VAL A 214 -41.51 -3.25 5.10
C VAL A 214 -42.48 -2.15 4.68
N ARG A 215 -43.06 -2.28 3.48
CA ARG A 215 -43.95 -1.26 2.92
C ARG A 215 -45.26 -1.17 3.68
N ARG A 216 -45.84 -2.32 4.04
CA ARG A 216 -47.04 -2.33 4.89
C ARG A 216 -46.78 -1.65 6.24
N THR A 217 -45.61 -1.91 6.82
CA THR A 217 -45.19 -1.29 8.09
C THR A 217 -44.95 0.21 7.96
N ALA A 218 -44.49 0.67 6.80
CA ALA A 218 -44.34 2.08 6.45
C ALA A 218 -45.68 2.82 6.19
N GLY A 219 -46.84 2.15 6.35
CA GLY A 219 -48.15 2.71 6.00
C GLY A 219 -48.29 2.92 4.48
N ASP A 220 -47.76 1.99 3.70
CA ASP A 220 -47.70 1.98 2.23
C ASP A 220 -46.90 3.14 1.59
N SER A 221 -46.26 3.98 2.42
CA SER A 221 -45.32 5.00 1.99
C SER A 221 -44.04 4.38 1.44
N THR A 222 -43.51 4.99 0.38
CA THR A 222 -42.31 4.55 -0.35
C THR A 222 -41.05 5.31 0.05
N VAL A 223 -41.22 6.31 0.92
CA VAL A 223 -40.16 7.21 1.38
C VAL A 223 -40.12 7.26 2.90
N ARG A 224 -40.73 6.30 3.59
CA ARG A 224 -40.73 6.24 5.05
C ARG A 224 -39.78 5.16 5.54
N ALA A 225 -38.86 5.55 6.40
CA ALA A 225 -37.97 4.64 7.10
C ALA A 225 -38.76 3.80 8.14
N VAL A 226 -38.43 2.51 8.22
CA VAL A 226 -38.97 1.57 9.20
C VAL A 226 -37.84 1.07 10.08
N GLU A 227 -38.04 1.17 11.38
CA GLU A 227 -37.10 0.68 12.39
C GLU A 227 -37.77 -0.39 13.26
N ARG A 228 -37.01 -1.44 13.58
CA ARG A 228 -37.44 -2.54 14.43
C ARG A 228 -36.37 -2.84 15.46
N GLU A 229 -36.77 -2.89 16.72
CA GLU A 229 -35.88 -3.19 17.84
C GLU A 229 -36.21 -4.55 18.46
N TYR A 230 -35.18 -5.34 18.71
CA TYR A 230 -35.29 -6.67 19.31
C TYR A 230 -34.26 -6.86 20.40
N LYS A 231 -34.73 -7.23 21.60
CA LYS A 231 -33.84 -7.60 22.70
C LYS A 231 -33.38 -9.04 22.60
N THR A 232 -32.11 -9.29 22.85
CA THR A 232 -31.52 -10.63 22.84
C THR A 232 -30.29 -10.70 23.75
N ASN A 233 -29.82 -11.91 24.04
CA ASN A 233 -28.60 -12.14 24.80
C ASN A 233 -27.49 -12.70 23.90
N VAL A 234 -26.28 -12.18 24.11
CA VAL A 234 -25.03 -12.71 23.54
C VAL A 234 -24.33 -13.54 24.61
N SER A 235 -24.15 -14.83 24.34
CA SER A 235 -23.53 -15.79 25.28
C SER A 235 -22.18 -16.35 24.81
N GLU A 236 -21.89 -16.31 23.51
CA GLU A 236 -20.68 -16.88 22.92
C GLU A 236 -19.86 -15.85 22.13
N ASN A 237 -19.91 -14.59 22.56
CA ASN A 237 -19.27 -13.44 21.93
C ASN A 237 -19.69 -13.19 20.47
N TYR A 238 -20.78 -13.80 20.01
CA TYR A 238 -21.33 -13.51 18.70
C TYR A 238 -22.84 -13.30 18.76
N LEU A 239 -23.31 -12.47 17.84
CA LEU A 239 -24.72 -12.20 17.62
C LEU A 239 -25.04 -12.54 16.17
N GLU A 240 -26.10 -13.29 15.93
CA GLU A 240 -26.58 -13.65 14.59
C GLU A 240 -27.96 -13.03 14.33
N ILE A 241 -28.11 -12.41 13.16
CA ILE A 241 -29.38 -11.95 12.60
C ILE A 241 -29.56 -12.65 11.26
N HIS A 242 -30.74 -13.21 11.04
CA HIS A 242 -31.06 -13.93 9.81
C HIS A 242 -32.39 -13.43 9.25
N LEU A 243 -32.34 -12.87 8.05
CA LEU A 243 -33.49 -12.47 7.25
C LEU A 243 -33.71 -13.54 6.18
N PHE A 244 -34.86 -14.21 6.24
CA PHE A 244 -35.11 -15.41 5.46
C PHE A 244 -36.34 -15.28 4.57
N TRP A 245 -36.20 -15.61 3.29
CA TRP A 245 -37.32 -15.67 2.37
C TRP A 245 -37.90 -17.08 2.28
N ALA A 246 -39.07 -17.27 2.89
CA ALA A 246 -39.81 -18.53 2.85
C ALA A 246 -40.68 -18.70 1.57
N GLY A 247 -40.35 -18.04 0.47
CA GLY A 247 -41.08 -18.17 -0.81
C GLY A 247 -42.35 -17.33 -0.95
N LYS A 248 -42.58 -16.34 -0.07
CA LYS A 248 -43.80 -15.52 -0.09
C LYS A 248 -43.61 -14.15 -0.73
N GLY A 249 -44.71 -13.57 -1.21
CA GLY A 249 -44.72 -12.28 -1.90
C GLY A 249 -44.80 -12.45 -3.41
N THR A 250 -44.34 -11.45 -4.16
CA THR A 250 -44.36 -11.45 -5.63
C THR A 250 -42.96 -11.69 -6.17
N CYS A 251 -42.78 -12.66 -7.08
CA CYS A 251 -41.47 -12.92 -7.70
C CYS A 251 -41.01 -11.81 -8.66
N CYS A 252 -41.97 -11.15 -9.30
CA CYS A 252 -41.77 -10.57 -10.61
C CYS A 252 -42.43 -9.19 -10.77
N ILE A 253 -42.82 -8.57 -9.66
CA ILE A 253 -43.43 -7.24 -9.61
C ILE A 253 -42.64 -6.38 -8.62
N PRO A 254 -42.14 -5.20 -9.02
CA PRO A 254 -42.29 -4.57 -10.34
C PRO A 254 -41.37 -5.15 -11.41
N ILE A 255 -40.30 -5.85 -11.00
CA ILE A 255 -39.33 -6.48 -11.89
C ILE A 255 -39.06 -7.91 -11.43
N GLN A 256 -38.52 -8.74 -12.32
CA GLN A 256 -38.04 -10.07 -11.97
C GLN A 256 -36.95 -9.98 -10.89
N GLY A 257 -37.11 -10.75 -9.82
CA GLY A 257 -36.19 -10.70 -8.68
C GLY A 257 -36.55 -9.66 -7.62
N ALA A 258 -37.73 -9.02 -7.69
CA ALA A 258 -38.20 -8.12 -6.64
C ALA A 258 -38.79 -8.86 -5.42
N TYR A 259 -38.05 -9.82 -4.87
CA TYR A 259 -38.44 -10.62 -3.71
C TYR A 259 -37.27 -10.88 -2.77
N GLY A 260 -37.55 -11.54 -1.65
CA GLY A 260 -36.56 -11.84 -0.62
C GLY A 260 -36.28 -10.68 0.34
N PRO A 261 -35.39 -10.87 1.33
CA PRO A 261 -35.05 -9.83 2.29
C PRO A 261 -34.38 -8.61 1.64
N LEU A 262 -34.71 -7.45 2.20
CA LEU A 262 -34.08 -6.16 1.94
C LEU A 262 -33.73 -5.55 3.30
N ILE A 263 -32.56 -4.94 3.47
CA ILE A 263 -32.21 -4.20 4.69
C ILE A 263 -31.23 -3.06 4.40
N SER A 264 -31.40 -1.91 5.06
CA SER A 264 -30.57 -0.71 4.88
C SER A 264 -29.49 -0.60 5.95
N ALA A 265 -29.79 -0.95 7.20
CA ALA A 265 -28.78 -0.97 8.24
C ALA A 265 -29.11 -1.95 9.36
N VAL A 266 -28.04 -2.38 10.04
CA VAL A 266 -28.08 -3.24 11.21
C VAL A 266 -27.21 -2.62 12.28
N SER A 267 -27.69 -2.57 13.51
CA SER A 267 -26.84 -2.27 14.67
C SER A 267 -27.25 -3.09 15.88
N ALA A 268 -26.32 -3.30 16.79
CA ALA A 268 -26.60 -3.87 18.10
C ALA A 268 -25.85 -3.08 19.16
N LYS A 269 -26.57 -2.63 20.18
CA LYS A 269 -26.02 -1.90 21.32
C LYS A 269 -26.24 -2.68 22.62
N PRO A 270 -25.28 -2.65 23.54
CA PRO A 270 -25.39 -3.35 24.80
C PRO A 270 -26.38 -2.61 25.71
N ASP A 271 -27.23 -3.37 26.41
CA ASP A 271 -28.16 -2.86 27.43
C ASP A 271 -27.48 -2.74 28.82
N PHE A 272 -26.15 -2.79 28.84
CA PHE A 272 -25.28 -2.77 30.02
C PHE A 272 -24.08 -1.85 29.79
N THR A 273 -23.38 -1.48 30.86
CA THR A 273 -22.13 -0.70 30.75
C THR A 273 -20.99 -1.60 30.29
N PRO A 274 -20.43 -1.39 29.08
CA PRO A 274 -19.41 -2.28 28.55
C PRO A 274 -18.07 -2.14 29.29
N THR A 275 -17.34 -3.23 29.40
CA THR A 275 -15.98 -3.25 29.96
C THR A 275 -14.89 -3.26 28.88
N VAL A 276 -15.28 -3.48 27.61
CA VAL A 276 -14.35 -3.57 26.48
C VAL A 276 -14.17 -2.25 25.73
N GLY A 277 -12.99 -2.05 25.15
CA GLY A 277 -12.59 -0.76 24.57
C GLY A 277 -12.93 -0.54 23.09
N ASN A 278 -13.60 -1.48 22.41
CA ASN A 278 -13.91 -1.42 20.98
C ASN A 278 -12.69 -1.29 20.04
N LYS A 279 -11.47 -1.55 20.53
CA LYS A 279 -10.23 -1.42 19.77
C LYS A 279 -9.88 -2.76 19.11
N PRO A 280 -9.84 -2.84 17.77
CA PRO A 280 -9.43 -4.07 17.11
C PRO A 280 -8.00 -4.45 17.51
N PRO A 281 -7.69 -5.76 17.61
CA PRO A 281 -6.33 -6.20 17.87
C PRO A 281 -5.42 -5.66 16.77
N SER A 282 -4.36 -4.94 17.16
CA SER A 282 -3.44 -4.37 16.18
C SER A 282 -2.81 -5.50 15.38
N LYS A 283 -3.03 -5.54 14.06
CA LYS A 283 -2.15 -6.32 13.18
C LYS A 283 -0.74 -5.75 13.40
N GLY A 284 0.18 -6.58 13.89
CA GLY A 284 1.58 -6.20 14.00
C GLY A 284 2.00 -5.59 12.66
N LYS A 285 2.44 -4.33 12.67
CA LYS A 285 2.96 -3.71 11.46
C LYS A 285 4.18 -4.54 11.07
N ASN A 286 4.10 -5.29 9.97
CA ASN A 286 5.27 -5.91 9.36
C ASN A 286 6.14 -4.78 8.79
N MET A 287 6.89 -4.14 9.68
CA MET A 287 7.76 -2.98 9.40
C MET A 287 8.98 -3.37 8.55
N THR A 288 9.17 -4.66 8.29
CA THR A 288 10.24 -5.23 7.48
C THR A 288 10.29 -4.62 6.08
N GLY A 289 9.14 -4.41 5.43
CA GLY A 289 9.10 -3.84 4.07
C GLY A 289 9.53 -2.38 4.03
N THR A 290 9.12 -1.57 5.01
CA THR A 290 9.50 -0.15 5.10
C THR A 290 10.96 0.02 5.49
N ILE A 291 11.49 -0.81 6.40
CA ILE A 291 12.91 -0.78 6.79
C ILE A 291 13.80 -1.16 5.60
N VAL A 292 13.48 -2.25 4.88
CA VAL A 292 14.26 -2.67 3.71
C VAL A 292 14.24 -1.60 2.62
N GLY A 293 13.09 -0.96 2.37
CA GLY A 293 12.98 0.15 1.41
C GLY A 293 13.87 1.35 1.75
N VAL A 294 13.90 1.77 3.02
CA VAL A 294 14.74 2.89 3.47
C VAL A 294 16.23 2.55 3.38
N VAL A 295 16.62 1.34 3.80
CA VAL A 295 18.03 0.90 3.77
C VAL A 295 18.56 0.81 2.33
N VAL A 296 17.78 0.24 1.41
CA VAL A 296 18.16 0.16 0.00
C VAL A 296 18.25 1.56 -0.62
N GLY A 297 17.31 2.45 -0.31
CA GLY A 297 17.34 3.84 -0.77
C GLY A 297 18.58 4.61 -0.30
N LEU A 298 18.94 4.49 0.99
CA LEU A 298 20.13 5.13 1.54
C LEU A 298 21.44 4.54 0.98
N ALA A 299 21.49 3.23 0.73
CA ALA A 299 22.66 2.59 0.12
C ALA A 299 22.89 3.09 -1.31
N LEU A 300 21.84 3.19 -2.12
CA LEU A 300 21.93 3.70 -3.49
C LEU A 300 22.35 5.17 -3.54
N LEU A 301 21.82 6.01 -2.64
CA LEU A 301 22.23 7.42 -2.52
C LEU A 301 23.70 7.57 -2.14
N SER A 302 24.19 6.72 -1.23
CA SER A 302 25.59 6.72 -0.78
C SER A 302 26.55 6.34 -1.90
N ILE A 303 26.19 5.33 -2.71
CA ILE A 303 26.97 4.91 -3.89
C ILE A 303 27.01 6.03 -4.92
N PHE A 304 25.87 6.66 -5.20
CA PHE A 304 25.79 7.77 -6.16
C PHE A 304 26.65 8.96 -5.73
N ALA A 305 26.58 9.35 -4.45
CA ALA A 305 27.44 10.38 -3.89
C ALA A 305 28.93 10.03 -4.01
N GLY A 306 29.30 8.77 -3.74
CA GLY A 306 30.67 8.27 -3.90
C GLY A 306 31.18 8.37 -5.34
N VAL A 307 30.37 8.02 -6.33
CA VAL A 307 30.70 8.13 -7.76
C VAL A 307 30.90 9.59 -8.16
N VAL A 308 30.01 10.49 -7.73
CA VAL A 308 30.13 11.94 -8.02
C VAL A 308 31.42 12.50 -7.42
N ILE A 309 31.73 12.17 -6.16
CA ILE A 309 32.98 12.58 -5.50
C ILE A 309 34.21 12.04 -6.25
N PHE A 310 34.17 10.79 -6.71
CA PHE A 310 35.26 10.19 -7.48
C PHE A 310 35.49 10.90 -8.82
N ILE A 311 34.41 11.25 -9.55
CA ILE A 311 34.50 12.01 -10.80
C ILE A 311 35.12 13.39 -10.55
N ILE A 312 34.70 14.09 -9.49
CA ILE A 312 35.25 15.40 -9.12
C ILE A 312 36.74 15.28 -8.79
N ARG A 313 37.15 14.28 -7.99
CA ARG A 313 38.57 14.06 -7.64
C ARG A 313 39.43 13.72 -8.84
N LYS A 314 38.91 12.96 -9.81
CA LYS A 314 39.64 12.62 -11.05
C LYS A 314 39.80 13.83 -11.96
N ARG A 315 38.78 14.71 -12.06
CA ARG A 315 38.85 15.94 -12.86
C ARG A 315 39.79 17.00 -12.25
N ARG A 316 39.88 17.07 -10.93
CA ARG A 316 40.75 18.06 -10.24
C ARG A 316 42.25 17.78 -10.33
N LYS A 317 42.66 16.56 -10.71
CA LYS A 317 44.08 16.13 -10.68
C LYS A 317 44.81 16.30 -12.02
N ARG A 318 44.19 16.85 -13.06
CA ARG A 318 44.74 16.86 -14.43
C ARG A 318 44.62 18.21 -15.17
N TYR A 319 44.26 19.29 -14.47
CA TYR A 319 43.82 20.55 -15.10
C TYR A 319 44.54 21.83 -14.60
N THR A 320 45.76 21.79 -14.07
CA THR A 320 46.38 23.03 -13.55
C THR A 320 47.87 23.28 -13.79
N ASP A 321 48.68 22.35 -14.33
CA ASP A 321 50.15 22.56 -14.31
C ASP A 321 50.80 22.93 -15.67
N ASP A 322 50.16 22.69 -16.82
CA ASP A 322 50.77 22.96 -18.14
C ASP A 322 50.27 24.26 -18.82
N GLU A 323 49.08 24.76 -18.45
CA GLU A 323 48.47 25.95 -19.09
C GLU A 323 49.11 27.29 -18.65
N GLU A 324 49.76 27.37 -17.49
CA GLU A 324 50.38 28.63 -17.00
C GLU A 324 51.76 28.93 -17.64
N ILE A 325 52.50 27.93 -18.13
CA ILE A 325 53.80 28.12 -18.82
C ILE A 325 53.59 28.34 -20.33
N LEU A 326 52.55 27.77 -20.91
CA LEU A 326 52.18 27.92 -22.33
C LEU A 326 51.64 29.33 -22.68
N ASN A 327 51.18 30.09 -21.68
CA ASN A 327 50.54 31.40 -21.81
C ASN A 327 51.48 32.62 -21.56
N MET A 328 52.80 32.44 -21.60
CA MET A 328 53.75 33.58 -21.54
C MET A 328 53.89 34.30 -22.90
N ASP A 329 53.87 35.64 -22.87
CA ASP A 329 54.06 36.50 -24.07
C ASP A 329 55.51 36.48 -24.62
N VAL A 330 56.50 36.05 -23.83
CA VAL A 330 57.90 35.84 -24.25
C VAL A 330 58.26 34.37 -24.02
N LYS A 331 58.53 33.62 -25.09
CA LYS A 331 58.89 32.20 -25.01
C LYS A 331 60.41 32.01 -25.08
N PRO A 332 61.11 31.72 -23.96
CA PRO A 332 62.52 31.34 -24.01
C PRO A 332 62.69 30.00 -24.74
N TYR A 333 63.88 29.73 -25.27
CA TYR A 333 64.14 28.45 -25.95
C TYR A 333 63.96 27.29 -24.95
N THR A 334 63.24 26.24 -25.34
CA THR A 334 63.03 25.08 -24.46
C THR A 334 64.08 24.04 -24.77
N PHE A 335 64.88 23.69 -23.77
CA PHE A 335 65.84 22.59 -23.84
C PHE A 335 65.25 21.35 -23.18
N THR A 336 65.58 20.19 -23.74
CA THR A 336 65.34 18.91 -23.05
C THR A 336 66.34 18.72 -21.91
N TYR A 337 66.00 17.93 -20.91
CA TYR A 337 66.94 17.61 -19.82
C TYR A 337 68.20 16.93 -20.37
N SER A 338 68.03 16.08 -21.39
CA SER A 338 69.14 15.36 -22.03
C SER A 338 70.16 16.28 -22.70
N GLU A 339 69.70 17.38 -23.30
CA GLU A 339 70.57 18.37 -23.95
C GLU A 339 71.42 19.12 -22.93
N LEU A 340 70.81 19.60 -21.84
CA LEU A 340 71.54 20.33 -20.80
C LEU A 340 72.45 19.40 -19.98
N LYS A 341 72.01 18.16 -19.75
CA LYS A 341 72.83 17.11 -19.14
C LYS A 341 74.08 16.84 -19.99
N SER A 342 73.92 16.74 -21.30
CA SER A 342 75.05 16.50 -22.22
C SER A 342 75.97 17.73 -22.30
N ALA A 343 75.40 18.93 -22.38
CA ALA A 343 76.16 20.19 -22.45
C ALA A 343 77.03 20.42 -21.21
N THR A 344 76.62 19.92 -20.04
CA THR A 344 77.33 20.06 -18.75
C THR A 344 78.19 18.85 -18.39
N GLN A 345 78.31 17.85 -19.29
CA GLN A 345 79.00 16.58 -19.04
C GLN A 345 78.45 15.85 -17.80
N ASP A 346 77.13 15.70 -17.76
CA ASP A 346 76.38 15.15 -16.61
C ASP A 346 76.61 15.95 -15.32
N PHE A 347 76.58 17.28 -15.42
CA PHE A 347 76.77 18.21 -14.30
C PHE A 347 78.07 17.92 -13.51
N ASP A 348 79.17 17.73 -14.25
CA ASP A 348 80.48 17.39 -13.68
C ASP A 348 80.90 18.43 -12.62
N PRO A 349 81.27 18.02 -11.39
CA PRO A 349 81.69 18.93 -10.33
C PRO A 349 82.86 19.85 -10.71
N SER A 350 83.73 19.45 -11.64
CA SER A 350 84.84 20.28 -12.13
C SER A 350 84.36 21.48 -12.97
N ASN A 351 83.16 21.40 -13.54
CA ASN A 351 82.54 22.48 -14.31
C ASN A 351 81.67 23.41 -13.45
N LYS A 352 81.63 23.21 -12.13
CA LYS A 352 80.82 24.03 -11.23
C LYS A 352 81.37 25.45 -11.14
N LEU A 353 80.55 26.42 -11.52
CA LEU A 353 80.87 27.85 -11.46
C LEU A 353 80.59 28.45 -10.07
N GLY A 354 79.61 27.91 -9.36
CA GLY A 354 79.23 28.36 -8.02
C GLY A 354 77.97 27.67 -7.49
N GLU A 355 77.60 27.96 -6.25
CA GLU A 355 76.36 27.49 -5.63
C GLU A 355 75.85 28.52 -4.62
N GLY A 356 74.53 28.71 -4.59
CA GLY A 356 73.85 29.52 -3.58
C GLY A 356 72.57 28.84 -3.11
N GLY A 357 71.71 29.58 -2.40
CA GLY A 357 70.45 29.04 -1.84
C GLY A 357 69.43 28.51 -2.86
N PHE A 358 69.68 28.72 -4.15
CA PHE A 358 68.82 28.29 -5.26
C PHE A 358 69.42 27.15 -6.09
N GLY A 359 70.54 26.57 -5.63
CA GLY A 359 71.19 25.41 -6.24
C GLY A 359 72.50 25.74 -6.98
N PRO A 360 73.21 24.70 -7.47
CA PRO A 360 74.49 24.84 -8.13
C PRO A 360 74.36 25.33 -9.58
N VAL A 361 75.36 26.06 -10.05
CA VAL A 361 75.50 26.54 -11.43
C VAL A 361 76.70 25.88 -12.07
N TYR A 362 76.52 25.28 -13.24
CA TYR A 362 77.54 24.57 -14.00
C TYR A 362 77.85 25.28 -15.31
N LYS A 363 79.12 25.25 -15.73
CA LYS A 363 79.54 25.61 -17.07
C LYS A 363 79.13 24.50 -18.03
N GLY A 364 78.49 24.85 -19.13
CA GLY A 364 78.15 23.94 -20.20
C GLY A 364 78.53 24.50 -21.57
N LYS A 365 78.59 23.62 -22.57
CA LYS A 365 78.78 23.99 -23.98
C LYS A 365 77.68 23.33 -24.81
N LEU A 366 76.85 24.13 -25.46
CA LEU A 366 75.77 23.65 -26.32
C LEU A 366 76.35 23.01 -27.60
N ASN A 367 75.52 22.25 -28.32
CA ASN A 367 75.91 21.53 -29.55
C ASN A 367 76.45 22.45 -30.66
N ASP A 368 76.04 23.73 -30.67
CA ASP A 368 76.53 24.74 -31.61
C ASP A 368 77.83 25.43 -31.17
N GLY A 369 78.39 25.02 -30.03
CA GLY A 369 79.64 25.51 -29.50
C GLY A 369 79.53 26.71 -28.56
N ARG A 370 78.33 27.25 -28.30
CA ARG A 370 78.14 28.36 -27.35
C ARG A 370 78.33 27.90 -25.91
N GLU A 371 79.05 28.69 -25.13
CA GLU A 371 79.20 28.47 -23.69
C GLU A 371 78.00 29.03 -22.92
N VAL A 372 77.47 28.25 -22.00
CA VAL A 372 76.31 28.60 -21.17
C VAL A 372 76.58 28.30 -19.69
N ALA A 373 75.87 29.00 -18.81
CA ALA A 373 75.78 28.64 -17.40
C ALA A 373 74.42 27.97 -17.16
N VAL A 374 74.41 26.73 -16.69
CA VAL A 374 73.20 25.94 -16.42
C VAL A 374 73.00 25.86 -14.92
N LYS A 375 71.88 26.41 -14.43
CA LYS A 375 71.55 26.42 -13.01
C LYS A 375 70.63 25.25 -12.69
N LEU A 376 71.09 24.34 -11.83
CA LEU A 376 70.25 23.24 -11.35
C LEU A 376 69.45 23.71 -10.15
N LEU A 377 68.13 23.72 -10.27
CA LEU A 377 67.26 24.13 -9.18
C LEU A 377 67.06 22.98 -8.19
N SER A 378 67.24 23.26 -6.89
CA SER A 378 67.05 22.25 -5.85
C SER A 378 65.60 21.81 -5.76
N VAL A 379 65.35 20.49 -5.86
CA VAL A 379 64.02 19.85 -5.89
C VAL A 379 63.33 19.86 -4.50
N GLY A 380 63.93 20.52 -3.50
CA GLY A 380 63.55 20.45 -2.09
C GLY A 380 62.57 21.51 -1.58
N SER A 381 61.44 21.78 -2.24
CA SER A 381 60.22 22.26 -1.56
C SER A 381 59.02 22.28 -2.51
N ARG A 382 57.82 22.03 -1.99
CA ARG A 382 56.54 22.31 -2.67
C ARG A 382 56.32 23.81 -3.00
N GLN A 383 57.34 24.64 -2.82
CA GLN A 383 57.39 26.08 -3.08
C GLN A 383 58.26 26.42 -4.32
N GLY A 384 59.02 25.45 -4.88
CA GLY A 384 59.95 25.69 -6.00
C GLY A 384 59.31 25.87 -7.39
N LYS A 385 58.09 25.37 -7.62
CA LYS A 385 57.44 25.46 -8.94
C LYS A 385 57.01 26.87 -9.32
N GLY A 386 56.38 27.60 -8.38
CA GLY A 386 55.96 28.99 -8.59
C GLY A 386 57.15 29.96 -8.61
N GLN A 387 58.20 29.67 -7.84
CA GLN A 387 59.46 30.44 -7.87
C GLN A 387 60.19 30.29 -9.20
N PHE A 388 60.22 29.08 -9.78
CA PHE A 388 60.79 28.86 -11.12
C PHE A 388 60.11 29.72 -12.18
N VAL A 389 58.78 29.71 -12.22
CA VAL A 389 58.01 30.51 -13.18
C VAL A 389 58.26 32.00 -12.96
N ALA A 390 58.25 32.48 -11.71
CA ALA A 390 58.52 33.88 -11.38
C ALA A 390 59.94 34.33 -11.79
N GLU A 391 60.96 33.49 -11.62
CA GLU A 391 62.34 33.79 -12.00
C GLU A 391 62.50 33.84 -13.53
N ILE A 392 61.88 32.91 -14.27
CA ILE A 392 61.88 32.93 -15.75
C ILE A 392 61.19 34.18 -16.27
N VAL A 393 60.01 34.55 -15.74
CA VAL A 393 59.31 35.78 -16.11
C VAL A 393 60.18 37.00 -15.82
N ALA A 394 60.74 37.11 -14.60
CA ALA A 394 61.53 38.27 -14.20
C ALA A 394 62.79 38.46 -15.06
N ILE A 395 63.55 37.40 -15.35
CA ILE A 395 64.78 37.51 -16.16
C ILE A 395 64.43 37.70 -17.65
N SER A 396 63.34 37.11 -18.14
CA SER A 396 62.90 37.30 -19.53
C SER A 396 62.45 38.74 -19.81
N ALA A 397 61.90 39.44 -18.81
CA ALA A 397 61.39 40.80 -18.94
C ALA A 397 62.46 41.89 -18.83
N VAL A 398 63.68 41.58 -18.34
CA VAL A 398 64.74 42.58 -18.08
C VAL A 398 65.92 42.36 -19.03
N GLN A 399 66.18 43.32 -19.93
CA GLN A 399 67.38 43.34 -20.78
C GLN A 399 68.25 44.56 -20.46
N HIS A 400 69.43 44.32 -19.91
CA HIS A 400 70.39 45.39 -19.59
C HIS A 400 71.83 44.92 -19.85
N ARG A 401 72.71 45.81 -20.32
CA ARG A 401 74.10 45.49 -20.73
C ARG A 401 74.99 44.84 -19.65
N ASN A 402 74.61 45.01 -18.38
CA ASN A 402 75.36 44.51 -17.22
C ASN A 402 74.67 43.33 -16.51
N LEU A 403 73.61 42.75 -17.09
CA LEU A 403 72.91 41.59 -16.53
C LEU A 403 73.03 40.39 -17.48
N VAL A 404 73.07 39.18 -16.91
CA VAL A 404 73.06 37.94 -17.69
C VAL A 404 71.70 37.76 -18.38
N LYS A 405 71.72 37.33 -19.65
CA LYS A 405 70.52 37.07 -20.44
C LYS A 405 70.10 35.62 -20.28
N LEU A 406 68.82 35.38 -19.97
CA LEU A 406 68.24 34.04 -20.02
C LEU A 406 68.16 33.57 -21.48
N TYR A 407 68.77 32.42 -21.77
CA TYR A 407 68.78 31.86 -23.12
C TYR A 407 67.63 30.85 -23.36
N GLY A 408 67.37 30.01 -22.36
CA GLY A 408 66.35 28.99 -22.41
C GLY A 408 66.13 28.37 -21.04
N CYS A 409 65.19 27.43 -20.96
CA CYS A 409 64.93 26.67 -19.74
C CYS A 409 64.53 25.22 -20.07
N CYS A 410 64.64 24.34 -19.09
CA CYS A 410 64.07 22.99 -19.12
C CYS A 410 62.99 22.86 -18.05
N TYR A 411 61.85 22.25 -18.39
CA TYR A 411 60.75 21.99 -17.46
C TYR A 411 60.21 20.55 -17.58
N GLU A 412 61.06 19.61 -18.00
CA GLU A 412 60.69 18.20 -18.18
C GLU A 412 60.51 17.49 -16.84
N GLY A 413 59.26 17.14 -16.51
CA GLY A 413 58.93 16.42 -15.28
C GLY A 413 59.34 17.18 -14.02
N ASP A 414 60.17 16.53 -13.19
CA ASP A 414 60.75 17.14 -11.98
C ASP A 414 62.11 17.82 -12.24
N HIS A 415 62.62 17.80 -13.48
CA HIS A 415 63.88 18.41 -13.86
C HIS A 415 63.66 19.84 -14.39
N ARG A 416 63.96 20.83 -13.54
CA ARG A 416 63.84 22.26 -13.87
C ARG A 416 65.22 22.92 -13.86
N LEU A 417 65.63 23.46 -15.01
CA LEU A 417 66.97 24.01 -15.28
C LEU A 417 66.91 25.35 -16.01
#